data_AF-A0A1Y5KKJ7-F1
#
_entry.id   AF-A0A1Y5KKJ7-F1
#
_cell.length_a   1.000
_cell.length_b   1.000
_cell.length_c   1.000
_cell.angle_alpha   90.00
_cell.angle_beta   90.00
_cell.angle_gamma   90.00
#
_symmetry.space_group_name_H-M   'P 1'
#
loop_
_entity.id
_entity.type
_entity.pdbx_description
1 polymer ?
#
loop_
_entity_poly.entity_id
_entity_poly.type
_entity_poly.pdbx_seq_one_letter_code
_entity_poly.pdbx_strand_id
1 'polypeptide(L)'
;MDNTTTIRIALLQMNIEAGFPERNFAKLQEMMEKAMEDKRKPDVLMFPEMWNTGYALEQIEDLADPNGKQSTELLSAFGKKHGVYIVGGSIAEKREDGVYNTTLAFDREGNRIADYAKMHLFRLMSEEKYLKAGSHTGRLEIEKAEAGMMICYDIRFPELARKLALDGAKLLFVPAEWPNPRLHHWRTLLTARAIENQMYVIACNRMGQSGETSFFGHSMIIDPWGEIVAEAGEEEVILFGDIDLKLVDDVRTRIPVFEDRRPQLYN
;
A
#
# COMPACT_ATOMS: atom_id res chain seq x y z
N MET A 1 32.30 7.75 5.40
CA MET A 1 31.12 7.76 6.28
C MET A 1 30.07 6.97 5.53
N ASP A 2 29.85 5.75 5.99
CA ASP A 2 28.97 4.78 5.35
C ASP A 2 27.52 5.21 5.62
N ASN A 3 26.96 6.01 4.72
CA ASN A 3 25.62 6.55 4.85
C ASN A 3 24.64 5.59 4.17
N THR A 4 24.62 4.35 4.63
CA THR A 4 23.61 3.36 4.23
C THR A 4 22.29 3.79 4.87
N THR A 5 21.45 4.49 4.12
CA THR A 5 20.09 4.86 4.55
C THR A 5 19.18 3.65 4.39
N THR A 6 19.44 2.60 5.17
CA THR A 6 18.60 1.41 5.21
C THR A 6 17.27 1.78 5.85
N ILE A 7 16.18 1.68 5.10
CA ILE A 7 14.83 1.96 5.59
C ILE A 7 14.22 0.62 6.02
N ARG A 8 13.74 0.54 7.27
CA ARG A 8 13.03 -0.65 7.76
C ARG A 8 11.52 -0.47 7.58
N ILE A 9 10.90 -1.44 6.91
CA ILE A 9 9.47 -1.44 6.62
C ILE A 9 8.79 -2.55 7.43
N ALA A 10 7.61 -2.25 7.97
CA ALA A 10 6.73 -3.22 8.61
C ALA A 10 5.38 -3.28 7.89
N LEU A 11 5.03 -4.48 7.41
CA LEU A 11 3.75 -4.79 6.79
C LEU A 11 2.87 -5.56 7.76
N LEU A 12 1.72 -5.00 8.10
CA LEU A 12 0.79 -5.54 9.08
C LEU A 12 -0.24 -6.41 8.34
N GLN A 13 0.16 -7.62 7.95
CA GLN A 13 -0.75 -8.57 7.33
C GLN A 13 -1.77 -9.04 8.36
N MET A 14 -3.01 -8.58 8.22
CA MET A 14 -4.07 -8.77 9.22
C MET A 14 -5.35 -9.34 8.63
N ASN A 15 -6.16 -9.97 9.49
CA ASN A 15 -7.56 -10.21 9.16
C ASN A 15 -8.35 -8.90 9.23
N ILE A 16 -9.33 -8.74 8.34
CA ILE A 16 -10.27 -7.61 8.37
C ILE A 16 -11.68 -8.17 8.51
N GLU A 17 -12.37 -7.80 9.59
CA GLU A 17 -13.77 -8.17 9.81
C GLU A 17 -14.67 -7.21 9.04
N ALA A 18 -15.15 -7.65 7.87
CA ALA A 18 -16.02 -6.84 7.03
C ALA A 18 -17.30 -6.46 7.78
N GLY A 19 -17.64 -5.17 7.79
CA GLY A 19 -18.82 -4.64 8.47
C GLY A 19 -18.61 -4.27 9.94
N PHE A 20 -17.41 -4.44 10.50
CA PHE A 20 -17.13 -4.18 11.92
C PHE A 20 -16.00 -3.17 12.14
N PRO A 21 -16.22 -1.87 11.86
CA PRO A 21 -15.16 -0.87 11.98
C PRO A 21 -14.47 -0.82 13.34
N GLU A 22 -15.22 -0.80 14.44
CA GLU A 22 -14.64 -0.75 15.78
C GLU A 22 -13.62 -1.88 16.05
N ARG A 23 -13.90 -3.10 15.57
CA ARG A 23 -13.00 -4.24 15.72
C ARG A 23 -11.74 -4.08 14.87
N ASN A 24 -11.89 -3.60 13.65
CA ASN A 24 -10.77 -3.40 12.74
C ASN A 24 -9.83 -2.29 13.23
N PHE A 25 -10.39 -1.18 13.73
CA PHE A 25 -9.62 -0.11 14.35
C PHE A 25 -8.84 -0.61 15.57
N ALA A 26 -9.48 -1.38 16.45
CA ALA A 26 -8.83 -1.97 17.62
C ALA A 26 -7.68 -2.93 17.22
N LYS A 27 -7.93 -3.81 16.25
CA LYS A 27 -6.93 -4.75 15.72
C LYS A 27 -5.74 -4.02 15.10
N LEU A 28 -5.99 -3.03 14.26
CA LEU A 28 -4.92 -2.23 13.64
C LEU A 28 -4.06 -1.55 14.71
N GLN A 29 -4.69 -0.92 15.70
CA GLN A 29 -3.97 -0.25 16.77
C GLN A 29 -3.11 -1.22 17.59
N GLU A 30 -3.62 -2.41 17.92
CA GLU A 30 -2.84 -3.48 18.58
C GLU A 30 -1.61 -3.87 17.75
N MET A 31 -1.79 -4.10 16.45
CA MET A 31 -0.70 -4.50 15.56
C MET A 31 0.32 -3.39 15.33
N MET A 32 -0.10 -2.13 15.23
CA MET A 32 0.81 -0.99 15.14
C MET A 32 1.66 -0.85 16.40
N GLU A 33 1.07 -0.92 17.59
CA GLU A 33 1.82 -0.90 18.85
C GLU A 33 2.84 -2.05 18.90
N LYS A 34 2.40 -3.28 18.58
CA LYS A 34 3.27 -4.46 18.53
C LYS A 34 4.42 -4.31 17.52
N ALA A 35 4.20 -3.67 16.38
CA ALA A 35 5.26 -3.40 15.41
C ALA A 35 6.35 -2.46 15.98
N MET A 36 5.95 -1.52 16.84
CA MET A 36 6.86 -0.58 17.49
C MET A 36 7.61 -1.17 18.70
N GLU A 37 7.25 -2.37 19.15
CA GLU A 37 7.96 -3.14 20.19
C GLU A 37 9.15 -3.93 19.65
N ASP A 38 9.35 -4.01 18.32
CA ASP A 38 10.50 -4.69 17.74
C ASP A 38 11.83 -4.05 18.19
N LYS A 39 12.88 -4.87 18.34
CA LYS A 39 14.21 -4.43 18.77
C LYS A 39 14.77 -3.30 17.89
N ARG A 40 14.48 -3.34 16.60
CA ARG A 40 14.75 -2.22 15.69
C ARG A 40 13.42 -1.78 15.08
N LYS A 41 12.91 -0.67 15.62
CA LYS A 41 11.66 -0.04 15.20
C LYS A 41 11.62 0.17 13.68
N PRO A 42 10.45 -0.03 13.04
CA PRO A 42 10.28 0.29 11.63
C PRO A 42 10.32 1.81 11.42
N ASP A 43 10.78 2.21 10.24
CA ASP A 43 10.73 3.57 9.73
C ASP A 43 9.40 3.86 9.03
N VAL A 44 8.80 2.83 8.42
CA VAL A 44 7.54 2.88 7.69
C VAL A 44 6.61 1.75 8.12
N LEU A 45 5.37 2.08 8.45
CA LEU A 45 4.28 1.13 8.66
C LEU A 45 3.34 1.12 7.46
N MET A 46 2.85 -0.06 7.11
CA MET A 46 1.81 -0.23 6.11
C MET A 46 0.90 -1.42 6.44
N PHE A 47 -0.37 -1.30 6.09
CA PHE A 47 -1.41 -2.30 6.33
C PHE A 47 -2.31 -2.46 5.09
N PRO A 48 -3.26 -3.40 5.08
CA PRO A 48 -4.02 -3.74 3.89
C PRO A 48 -5.02 -2.68 3.42
N GLU A 49 -5.59 -2.91 2.25
CA GLU A 49 -6.68 -2.11 1.67
C GLU A 49 -7.95 -2.22 2.52
N MET A 50 -8.77 -1.17 2.51
CA MET A 50 -10.11 -1.09 3.11
C MET A 50 -10.19 -1.61 4.55
N TRP A 51 -9.10 -1.51 5.30
CA TRP A 51 -8.96 -2.13 6.61
C TRP A 51 -10.03 -1.66 7.59
N ASN A 52 -10.55 -0.44 7.45
CA ASN A 52 -11.55 0.08 8.37
C ASN A 52 -12.89 -0.65 8.27
N THR A 53 -13.34 -1.02 7.07
CA THR A 53 -14.70 -1.55 6.85
C THR A 53 -14.72 -2.94 6.22
N GLY A 54 -13.61 -3.36 5.62
CA GLY A 54 -13.56 -4.42 4.64
C GLY A 54 -14.46 -4.13 3.43
N TYR A 55 -14.67 -5.15 2.61
CA TYR A 55 -15.57 -5.07 1.45
C TYR A 55 -17.06 -5.23 1.82
N ALA A 56 -17.51 -4.61 2.92
CA ALA A 56 -18.93 -4.51 3.29
C ALA A 56 -19.67 -3.47 2.42
N LEU A 57 -19.55 -3.62 1.09
CA LEU A 57 -19.92 -2.61 0.10
C LEU A 57 -21.40 -2.23 0.13
N GLU A 58 -22.29 -3.19 0.39
CA GLU A 58 -23.74 -2.93 0.47
C GLU A 58 -24.12 -2.00 1.64
N GLN A 59 -23.29 -1.92 2.68
CA GLN A 59 -23.48 -1.10 3.87
C GLN A 59 -22.51 0.08 3.90
N ILE A 60 -21.72 0.28 2.84
CA ILE A 60 -20.55 1.16 2.89
C ILE A 60 -20.93 2.63 3.13
N GLU A 61 -22.11 3.05 2.69
CA GLU A 61 -22.60 4.40 2.93
C GLU A 61 -22.76 4.70 4.43
N ASP A 62 -23.14 3.72 5.23
CA ASP A 62 -23.33 3.88 6.68
C ASP A 62 -22.03 3.66 7.46
N LEU A 63 -21.14 2.82 6.93
CA LEU A 63 -19.91 2.39 7.60
C LEU A 63 -18.67 3.23 7.26
N ALA A 64 -18.65 3.90 6.10
CA ALA A 64 -17.50 4.65 5.63
C ALA A 64 -17.17 5.82 6.56
N ASP A 65 -15.87 6.07 6.76
CA ASP A 65 -15.35 7.09 7.66
C ASP A 65 -15.64 8.49 7.09
N PRO A 66 -16.49 9.31 7.75
CA PRO A 66 -16.84 10.65 7.27
C PRO A 66 -15.60 11.54 7.13
N ASN A 67 -15.28 11.92 5.90
CA ASN A 67 -14.08 12.65 5.52
C ASN A 67 -12.77 11.99 5.98
N GLY A 68 -12.78 10.67 6.21
CA GLY A 68 -11.63 9.92 6.73
C GLY A 68 -11.16 10.40 8.10
N LYS A 69 -12.06 11.01 8.89
CA LYS A 69 -11.71 11.73 10.12
C LYS A 69 -11.15 10.79 11.19
N GLN A 70 -11.84 9.69 11.50
CA GLN A 70 -11.42 8.79 12.57
C GLN A 70 -10.08 8.13 12.23
N SER A 71 -9.91 7.73 10.98
CA SER A 71 -8.68 7.16 10.44
C SER A 71 -7.54 8.18 10.47
N THR A 72 -7.80 9.41 10.05
CA THR A 72 -6.80 10.49 10.08
C THR A 72 -6.34 10.79 11.51
N GLU A 73 -7.27 10.90 12.47
CA GLU A 73 -6.96 11.16 13.87
C GLU A 73 -6.09 10.05 14.47
N LEU A 74 -6.46 8.78 14.24
CA LEU A 74 -5.68 7.63 14.70
C LEU A 74 -4.27 7.62 14.10
N LEU A 75 -4.16 7.69 12.78
CA LEU A 75 -2.88 7.52 12.08
C LEU A 75 -1.94 8.72 12.31
N SER A 76 -2.47 9.95 12.29
CA SER A 76 -1.70 11.15 12.63
C SER A 76 -1.14 11.09 14.05
N ALA A 77 -1.98 10.74 15.04
CA ALA A 77 -1.55 10.64 16.43
C ALA A 77 -0.50 9.53 16.62
N PHE A 78 -0.67 8.38 15.96
CA PHE A 78 0.27 7.27 16.03
C PHE A 78 1.62 7.63 15.40
N GLY A 79 1.62 8.16 14.17
CA GLY A 79 2.82 8.58 13.44
C GLY A 79 3.66 9.55 14.27
N LYS A 80 3.01 10.57 14.84
CA LYS A 80 3.64 11.56 15.72
C LYS A 80 4.18 10.96 17.03
N LYS A 81 3.39 10.11 17.70
CA LYS A 81 3.77 9.51 18.99
C LYS A 81 5.02 8.63 18.85
N HIS A 82 5.12 7.90 17.75
CA HIS A 82 6.17 6.91 17.53
C HIS A 82 7.30 7.40 16.62
N GLY A 83 7.13 8.55 15.97
CA GLY A 83 8.09 9.12 15.03
C GLY A 83 8.27 8.23 13.80
N VAL A 84 7.19 7.72 13.21
CA VAL A 84 7.20 6.72 12.13
C VAL A 84 6.36 7.19 10.95
N TYR A 85 6.77 6.89 9.71
CA TYR A 85 5.93 7.09 8.54
C TYR A 85 4.81 6.05 8.51
N ILE A 86 3.63 6.46 8.04
CA ILE A 86 2.50 5.54 7.85
C ILE A 86 1.99 5.68 6.43
N VAL A 87 2.06 4.59 5.66
CA VAL A 87 1.29 4.44 4.42
C VAL A 87 0.04 3.65 4.79
N GLY A 88 -1.05 4.38 5.00
CA GLY A 88 -2.20 3.99 5.82
C GLY A 88 -3.15 2.99 5.18
N GLY A 89 -2.63 1.95 4.53
CA GLY A 89 -3.44 0.98 3.82
C GLY A 89 -4.40 1.66 2.87
N SER A 90 -5.68 1.32 2.93
CA SER A 90 -6.71 2.26 2.49
C SER A 90 -7.97 2.15 3.32
N ILE A 91 -8.84 3.15 3.23
CA ILE A 91 -10.09 3.25 3.97
C ILE A 91 -11.25 3.49 3.02
N ALA A 92 -12.44 3.08 3.45
CA ALA A 92 -13.68 3.64 2.92
C ALA A 92 -13.83 5.08 3.46
N GLU A 93 -13.54 6.07 2.62
CA GLU A 93 -13.64 7.49 2.93
C GLU A 93 -14.94 8.04 2.36
N LYS A 94 -15.85 8.50 3.22
CA LYS A 94 -17.09 9.13 2.78
C LYS A 94 -16.88 10.62 2.53
N ARG A 95 -17.05 11.04 1.27
CA ARG A 95 -17.01 12.45 0.84
C ARG A 95 -18.42 12.92 0.49
N GLU A 96 -18.57 14.19 0.14
CA GLU A 96 -19.87 14.78 -0.21
C GLU A 96 -20.55 14.09 -1.40
N ASP A 97 -19.76 13.60 -2.37
CA ASP A 97 -20.24 13.03 -3.62
C ASP A 97 -20.23 11.49 -3.67
N GLY A 98 -19.83 10.82 -2.58
CA GLY A 98 -19.85 9.37 -2.43
C GLY A 98 -18.67 8.82 -1.63
N VAL A 99 -18.54 7.49 -1.62
CA VAL A 99 -17.47 6.79 -0.90
C VAL A 99 -16.30 6.49 -1.85
N TYR A 100 -15.09 6.71 -1.36
CA TYR A 100 -13.84 6.42 -2.06
C TYR A 100 -13.04 5.36 -1.30
N ASN A 101 -12.29 4.54 -2.03
CA ASN A 101 -11.25 3.69 -1.45
C ASN A 101 -9.94 4.48 -1.46
N THR A 102 -9.57 5.05 -0.30
CA THR A 102 -8.51 6.06 -0.20
C THR A 102 -7.38 5.59 0.68
N THR A 103 -6.15 5.58 0.15
CA THR A 103 -4.92 5.52 0.95
C THR A 103 -4.57 6.90 1.48
N LEU A 104 -4.22 6.99 2.76
CA LEU A 104 -3.73 8.20 3.42
C LEU A 104 -2.29 7.97 3.88
N ALA A 105 -1.39 8.92 3.64
CA ALA A 105 0.01 8.82 4.09
C ALA A 105 0.37 9.92 5.08
N PHE A 106 1.16 9.57 6.09
CA PHE A 106 1.57 10.47 7.17
C PHE A 106 3.08 10.43 7.40
N ASP A 107 3.67 11.59 7.72
CA ASP A 107 5.07 11.72 8.13
C ASP A 107 5.27 11.41 9.62
N ARG A 108 6.54 11.49 10.07
CA ARG A 108 6.96 11.19 11.44
C ARG A 108 6.42 12.22 12.45
N GLU A 109 6.03 13.40 12.00
CA GLU A 109 5.42 14.46 12.79
C GLU A 109 3.89 14.33 12.87
N GLY A 110 3.32 13.37 12.14
CA GLY A 110 1.90 13.09 12.06
C GLY A 110 1.14 13.97 11.06
N ASN A 111 1.83 14.71 10.18
CA ASN A 111 1.18 15.46 9.12
C ASN A 111 0.77 14.53 7.99
N ARG A 112 -0.43 14.74 7.42
CA ARG A 112 -0.83 14.07 6.18
C ARG A 112 0.01 14.62 5.03
N ILE A 113 0.81 13.78 4.40
CA ILE A 113 1.71 14.16 3.30
C ILE A 113 1.16 13.80 1.92
N ALA A 114 0.25 12.84 1.84
CA ALA A 114 -0.39 12.46 0.59
C ALA A 114 -1.71 11.72 0.82
N ASP A 115 -2.50 11.65 -0.25
CA ASP A 115 -3.61 10.72 -0.39
C ASP A 115 -3.74 10.24 -1.83
N TYR A 116 -4.39 9.09 -1.97
CA TYR A 116 -4.68 8.47 -3.25
C TYR A 116 -5.97 7.70 -3.16
N ALA A 117 -6.95 8.07 -3.98
CA ALA A 117 -8.16 7.28 -4.16
C ALA A 117 -7.99 6.31 -5.33
N LYS A 118 -8.39 5.05 -5.15
CA LYS A 118 -8.30 3.97 -6.14
C LYS A 118 -8.91 4.41 -7.47
N MET A 119 -8.10 4.45 -8.53
CA MET A 119 -8.57 4.85 -9.86
C MET A 119 -9.28 3.70 -10.59
N HIS A 120 -8.76 2.48 -10.45
CA HIS A 120 -9.32 1.32 -11.14
C HIS A 120 -10.24 0.52 -10.20
N LEU A 121 -11.55 0.75 -10.31
CA LEU A 121 -12.55 0.02 -9.54
C LEU A 121 -12.71 -1.42 -10.06
N PHE A 122 -12.79 -2.37 -9.14
CA PHE A 122 -12.88 -3.80 -9.47
C PHE A 122 -14.32 -4.27 -9.70
N ARG A 123 -14.69 -4.38 -10.97
CA ARG A 123 -16.05 -4.74 -11.40
C ARG A 123 -16.56 -6.10 -10.93
N LEU A 124 -15.68 -7.09 -10.73
CA LEU A 124 -16.13 -8.41 -10.24
C LEU A 124 -16.57 -8.37 -8.77
N MET A 125 -16.20 -7.34 -8.02
CA MET A 125 -16.73 -7.07 -6.67
C MET A 125 -17.82 -5.98 -6.69
N SER A 126 -18.33 -5.59 -7.87
CA SER A 126 -19.30 -4.51 -8.05
C SER A 126 -18.88 -3.18 -7.41
N GLU A 127 -17.57 -2.91 -7.27
CA GLU A 127 -17.06 -1.68 -6.65
C GLU A 127 -17.66 -0.42 -7.30
N GLU A 128 -17.86 -0.41 -8.61
CA GLU A 128 -18.40 0.73 -9.36
C GLU A 128 -19.84 1.11 -8.99
N LYS A 129 -20.56 0.24 -8.27
CA LYS A 129 -21.91 0.53 -7.78
C LYS A 129 -21.92 1.27 -6.45
N TYR A 130 -20.84 1.17 -5.68
CA TYR A 130 -20.75 1.64 -4.29
C TYR A 130 -19.64 2.67 -4.07
N LEU A 131 -18.61 2.65 -4.92
CA LEU A 131 -17.42 3.47 -4.79
C LEU A 131 -17.25 4.43 -5.98
N LYS A 132 -16.58 5.54 -5.72
CA LYS A 132 -16.12 6.50 -6.72
C LYS A 132 -14.64 6.27 -7.03
N ALA A 133 -14.29 6.46 -8.30
CA ALA A 133 -12.91 6.36 -8.77
C ALA A 133 -12.13 7.64 -8.45
N GLY A 134 -10.87 7.49 -8.04
CA GLY A 134 -9.93 8.60 -7.94
C GLY A 134 -9.63 9.25 -9.28
N SER A 135 -9.04 10.45 -9.23
CA SER A 135 -8.75 11.27 -10.43
C SER A 135 -7.30 11.76 -10.53
N HIS A 136 -6.43 11.38 -9.59
CA HIS A 136 -5.03 11.78 -9.54
C HIS A 136 -4.12 10.61 -9.14
N THR A 137 -2.84 10.72 -9.50
CA THR A 137 -1.82 9.73 -9.14
C THR A 137 -1.37 9.89 -7.69
N GLY A 138 -1.22 8.78 -6.96
CA GLY A 138 -0.77 8.78 -5.57
C GLY A 138 0.73 8.97 -5.41
N ARG A 139 1.22 10.21 -5.45
CA ARG A 139 2.63 10.54 -5.23
C ARG A 139 2.87 10.99 -3.79
N LEU A 140 4.03 10.64 -3.24
CA LEU A 140 4.48 11.01 -1.91
C LEU A 140 6.01 10.95 -1.83
N GLU A 141 6.55 11.45 -0.73
CA GLU A 141 7.97 11.36 -0.40
C GLU A 141 8.15 10.60 0.92
N ILE A 142 9.05 9.61 0.93
CA ILE A 142 9.44 8.86 2.13
C ILE A 142 10.96 8.96 2.25
N GLU A 143 11.48 9.44 3.38
CA GLU A 143 12.94 9.59 3.61
C GLU A 143 13.65 10.34 2.45
N LYS A 144 13.03 11.41 1.94
CA LYS A 144 13.51 12.22 0.81
C LYS A 144 13.60 11.48 -0.53
N ALA A 145 12.93 10.34 -0.64
CA ALA A 145 12.82 9.60 -1.88
C ALA A 145 11.39 9.68 -2.42
N GLU A 146 11.29 10.00 -3.70
CA GLU A 146 10.05 9.93 -4.46
C GLU A 146 9.46 8.52 -4.36
N ALA A 147 8.16 8.45 -4.12
CA ALA A 147 7.43 7.21 -3.99
C ALA A 147 6.06 7.31 -4.68
N GLY A 148 5.43 6.15 -4.86
CA GLY A 148 4.09 6.02 -5.41
C GLY A 148 3.18 5.14 -4.57
N MET A 149 1.89 5.33 -4.73
CA MET A 149 0.82 4.52 -4.15
C MET A 149 -0.10 4.00 -5.26
N MET A 150 -0.48 2.74 -5.15
CA MET A 150 -1.47 2.06 -5.99
C MET A 150 -2.30 1.16 -5.08
N ILE A 151 -3.58 0.94 -5.35
CA ILE A 151 -4.44 0.11 -4.49
C ILE A 151 -4.88 -1.12 -5.26
N CYS A 152 -4.49 -2.30 -4.76
CA CYS A 152 -5.00 -3.61 -5.16
C CYS A 152 -5.13 -3.78 -6.68
N TYR A 153 -6.34 -3.68 -7.24
CA TYR A 153 -6.64 -3.87 -8.65
C TYR A 153 -5.81 -2.98 -9.60
N ASP A 154 -5.35 -1.83 -9.12
CA ASP A 154 -4.43 -0.94 -9.84
C ASP A 154 -3.19 -1.68 -10.35
N ILE A 155 -2.68 -2.70 -9.66
CA ILE A 155 -1.46 -3.40 -10.12
C ILE A 155 -1.65 -4.13 -11.45
N ARG A 156 -2.88 -4.28 -11.95
CA ARG A 156 -3.13 -4.83 -13.30
C ARG A 156 -2.80 -3.84 -14.43
N PHE A 157 -2.68 -2.56 -14.12
CA PHE A 157 -2.52 -1.46 -15.08
C PHE A 157 -1.07 -0.96 -15.03
N PRO A 158 -0.18 -1.45 -15.91
CA PRO A 158 1.23 -1.07 -15.90
C PRO A 158 1.47 0.43 -16.13
N GLU A 159 0.53 1.12 -16.79
CA GLU A 159 0.61 2.53 -17.14
C GLU A 159 0.76 3.41 -15.91
N LEU A 160 0.03 3.09 -14.84
CA LEU A 160 0.08 3.86 -13.59
C LEU A 160 1.45 3.71 -12.91
N ALA A 161 1.95 2.48 -12.78
CA ALA A 161 3.27 2.24 -12.22
C ALA A 161 4.38 2.88 -13.06
N ARG A 162 4.27 2.80 -14.39
CA ARG A 162 5.20 3.46 -15.30
C ARG A 162 5.19 4.97 -15.12
N LYS A 163 4.01 5.60 -14.99
CA LYS A 163 3.89 7.03 -14.76
C LYS A 163 4.56 7.47 -13.46
N LEU A 164 4.32 6.74 -12.37
CA LEU A 164 4.95 7.00 -11.07
C LEU A 164 6.47 6.86 -11.14
N ALA A 165 6.97 5.83 -11.81
CA ALA A 165 8.41 5.61 -11.97
C ALA A 165 9.10 6.71 -12.81
N LEU A 166 8.42 7.20 -13.87
CA LEU A 166 8.89 8.32 -14.67
C LEU A 166 8.88 9.65 -13.92
N ASP A 167 8.00 9.78 -12.92
CA ASP A 167 8.00 10.91 -11.99
C ASP A 167 9.09 10.77 -10.91
N GLY A 168 9.91 9.72 -10.97
CA GLY A 168 11.09 9.53 -10.10
C GLY A 168 10.90 8.48 -9.01
N ALA A 169 9.71 7.89 -8.85
CA ALA A 169 9.41 6.98 -7.74
C ALA A 169 10.44 5.85 -7.63
N LYS A 170 11.02 5.69 -6.43
CA LYS A 170 11.93 4.61 -6.04
C LYS A 170 11.24 3.52 -5.22
N LEU A 171 10.07 3.84 -4.67
CA LEU A 171 9.22 2.97 -3.86
C LEU A 171 7.82 2.98 -4.44
N LEU A 172 7.16 1.81 -4.47
CA LEU A 172 5.74 1.69 -4.78
C LEU A 172 5.04 0.94 -3.65
N PHE A 173 4.10 1.60 -2.98
CA PHE A 173 3.28 1.00 -1.94
C PHE A 173 1.94 0.50 -2.52
N VAL A 174 1.61 -0.76 -2.22
CA VAL A 174 0.42 -1.44 -2.72
C VAL A 174 -0.38 -2.12 -1.60
N PRO A 175 -1.33 -1.42 -0.95
CA PRO A 175 -2.27 -2.09 -0.04
C PRO A 175 -3.30 -2.88 -0.86
N ALA A 176 -3.70 -4.04 -0.36
CA ALA A 176 -4.64 -4.90 -1.06
C ALA A 176 -5.54 -5.75 -0.16
N GLU A 177 -6.74 -6.02 -0.67
CA GLU A 177 -7.54 -7.19 -0.34
C GLU A 177 -7.62 -8.10 -1.57
N TRP A 178 -6.51 -8.76 -1.89
CA TRP A 178 -6.37 -9.61 -3.06
C TRP A 178 -6.75 -11.07 -2.73
N PRO A 179 -7.83 -11.60 -3.34
CA PRO A 179 -8.38 -12.89 -2.93
C PRO A 179 -7.77 -14.08 -3.68
N ASN A 180 -8.01 -15.27 -3.13
CA ASN A 180 -7.90 -16.53 -3.88
C ASN A 180 -8.81 -16.52 -5.12
N PRO A 181 -8.48 -17.32 -6.17
CA PRO A 181 -7.30 -18.17 -6.32
C PRO A 181 -6.12 -17.44 -6.99
N ARG A 182 -6.01 -16.11 -6.83
CA ARG A 182 -5.16 -15.26 -7.69
C ARG A 182 -3.77 -14.99 -7.09
N LEU A 183 -3.25 -15.88 -6.24
CA LEU A 183 -1.92 -15.76 -5.64
C LEU A 183 -0.82 -15.67 -6.71
N HIS A 184 -0.89 -16.50 -7.75
CA HIS A 184 0.09 -16.44 -8.82
C HIS A 184 0.08 -15.08 -9.55
N HIS A 185 -1.10 -14.49 -9.76
CA HIS A 185 -1.20 -13.15 -10.35
C HIS A 185 -0.63 -12.08 -9.41
N TRP A 186 -0.87 -12.17 -8.11
CA TRP A 186 -0.36 -11.25 -7.10
C TRP A 186 1.17 -11.17 -7.16
N ARG A 187 1.85 -12.32 -7.00
CA ARG A 187 3.32 -12.38 -7.07
C ARG A 187 3.85 -11.90 -8.42
N THR A 188 3.31 -12.44 -9.51
CA THR A 188 3.82 -12.14 -10.86
C THR A 188 3.69 -10.67 -11.21
N LEU A 189 2.55 -10.05 -10.92
CA LEU A 189 2.34 -8.65 -11.25
C LEU A 189 3.21 -7.73 -10.39
N LEU A 190 3.32 -7.98 -9.08
CA LEU A 190 4.20 -7.18 -8.22
C LEU A 190 5.67 -7.29 -8.63
N THR A 191 6.15 -8.50 -8.91
CA THR A 191 7.52 -8.70 -9.42
C THR A 191 7.73 -7.99 -10.75
N ALA A 192 6.78 -8.08 -11.68
CA ALA A 192 6.86 -7.36 -12.96
C ALA A 192 6.93 -5.84 -12.75
N ARG A 193 6.14 -5.28 -11.83
CA ARG A 193 6.14 -3.84 -11.50
C ARG A 193 7.48 -3.39 -10.92
N ALA A 194 8.12 -4.24 -10.11
CA ALA A 194 9.45 -3.96 -9.54
C ALA A 194 10.52 -3.96 -10.64
N ILE A 195 10.56 -5.00 -11.46
CA ILE A 195 11.56 -5.18 -12.53
C ILE A 195 11.43 -4.09 -13.59
N GLU A 196 10.24 -3.91 -14.16
CA GLU A 196 10.07 -3.05 -15.34
C GLU A 196 10.28 -1.56 -15.01
N ASN A 197 10.04 -1.17 -13.76
CA ASN A 197 10.14 0.20 -13.28
C ASN A 197 11.36 0.43 -12.36
N GLN A 198 12.17 -0.60 -12.12
CA GLN A 198 13.39 -0.56 -11.35
C GLN A 198 13.20 0.23 -10.05
N MET A 199 12.27 -0.24 -9.22
CA MET A 199 11.89 0.37 -7.95
C MET A 199 11.48 -0.72 -6.97
N TYR A 200 11.55 -0.46 -5.67
CA TYR A 200 11.00 -1.40 -4.69
C TYR A 200 9.48 -1.43 -4.81
N VAL A 201 8.90 -2.62 -4.66
CA VAL A 201 7.46 -2.81 -4.55
C VAL A 201 7.15 -3.37 -3.16
N ILE A 202 6.35 -2.64 -2.41
CA ILE A 202 6.01 -2.89 -1.00
C ILE A 202 4.51 -3.13 -0.94
N ALA A 203 4.11 -4.39 -0.79
CA ALA A 203 2.73 -4.79 -0.98
C ALA A 203 2.18 -5.48 0.26
N CYS A 204 1.15 -4.89 0.88
CA CYS A 204 0.51 -5.45 2.06
C CYS A 204 -0.89 -5.95 1.71
N ASN A 205 -1.07 -7.26 1.77
CA ASN A 205 -2.34 -7.91 1.54
C ASN A 205 -2.97 -8.34 2.87
N ARG A 206 -4.29 -8.37 2.94
CA ARG A 206 -4.99 -9.01 4.07
C ARG A 206 -4.91 -10.53 3.98
N MET A 207 -5.25 -11.17 5.09
CA MET A 207 -5.50 -12.62 5.15
C MET A 207 -6.92 -12.92 5.63
N GLY A 208 -7.28 -14.20 5.61
CA GLY A 208 -8.48 -14.72 6.23
C GLY A 208 -9.66 -14.85 5.30
N GLN A 209 -10.87 -14.76 5.85
CA GLN A 209 -12.10 -15.01 5.13
C GLN A 209 -13.11 -13.90 5.38
N SER A 210 -13.81 -13.49 4.33
CA SER A 210 -14.94 -12.58 4.38
C SER A 210 -16.07 -13.17 3.54
N GLY A 211 -17.12 -13.65 4.22
CA GLY A 211 -18.17 -14.44 3.58
C GLY A 211 -17.59 -15.65 2.84
N GLU A 212 -17.90 -15.76 1.55
CA GLU A 212 -17.39 -16.84 0.69
C GLU A 212 -15.99 -16.56 0.10
N THR A 213 -15.47 -15.33 0.27
CA THR A 213 -14.18 -14.94 -0.30
C THR A 213 -13.05 -15.20 0.70
N SER A 214 -12.01 -15.93 0.28
CA SER A 214 -10.80 -16.13 1.07
C SER A 214 -9.62 -15.33 0.52
N PHE A 215 -8.77 -14.86 1.44
CA PHE A 215 -7.60 -14.04 1.18
C PHE A 215 -6.37 -14.75 1.75
N PHE A 216 -5.35 -14.89 0.92
CA PHE A 216 -4.19 -15.74 1.19
C PHE A 216 -3.05 -15.02 1.92
N GLY A 217 -3.17 -13.73 2.25
CA GLY A 217 -2.03 -12.98 2.77
C GLY A 217 -0.94 -12.80 1.71
N HIS A 218 0.25 -13.35 1.94
CA HIS A 218 1.42 -13.18 1.07
C HIS A 218 1.80 -11.71 0.81
N SER A 219 1.71 -10.87 1.85
CA SER A 219 2.35 -9.55 1.85
C SER A 219 3.85 -9.70 1.57
N MET A 220 4.43 -8.80 0.78
CA MET A 220 5.81 -8.94 0.33
C MET A 220 6.51 -7.62 0.00
N ILE A 221 7.83 -7.66 0.03
CA ILE A 221 8.73 -6.59 -0.38
C ILE A 221 9.63 -7.15 -1.47
N ILE A 222 9.69 -6.48 -2.61
CA ILE A 222 10.44 -6.88 -3.79
C ILE A 222 11.43 -5.77 -4.14
N ASP A 223 12.66 -6.13 -4.43
CA ASP A 223 13.71 -5.19 -4.81
C ASP A 223 13.60 -4.72 -6.28
N PRO A 224 14.36 -3.69 -6.70
CA PRO A 224 14.36 -3.19 -8.08
C PRO A 224 14.83 -4.20 -9.14
N TRP A 225 15.44 -5.32 -8.74
CA TRP A 225 15.86 -6.40 -9.61
C TRP A 225 14.82 -7.52 -9.72
N GLY A 226 13.75 -7.46 -8.92
CA GLY A 226 12.70 -8.47 -8.86
C GLY A 226 12.91 -9.55 -7.81
N GLU A 227 13.95 -9.45 -6.99
CA GLU A 227 14.22 -10.40 -5.91
C GLU A 227 13.31 -10.13 -4.71
N ILE A 228 12.85 -11.21 -4.07
CA ILE A 228 12.00 -11.10 -2.89
C ILE A 228 12.89 -10.79 -1.68
N VAL A 229 12.72 -9.60 -1.10
CA VAL A 229 13.39 -9.18 0.14
C VAL A 229 12.74 -9.86 1.34
N ALA A 230 11.41 -9.87 1.37
CA ALA A 230 10.62 -10.49 2.43
C ALA A 230 9.25 -10.90 1.89
N GLU A 231 8.72 -12.02 2.36
CA GLU A 231 7.37 -12.47 2.03
C GLU A 231 6.73 -13.19 3.23
N ALA A 232 5.48 -12.85 3.52
CA ALA A 232 4.66 -13.50 4.53
C ALA A 232 4.02 -14.79 3.99
N GLY A 233 3.60 -15.67 4.90
CA GLY A 233 2.72 -16.80 4.59
C GLY A 233 1.24 -16.40 4.59
N GLU A 234 0.38 -17.34 4.96
CA GLU A 234 -1.08 -17.16 5.03
C GLU A 234 -1.58 -16.68 6.41
N GLU A 235 -0.70 -16.65 7.41
CA GLU A 235 -1.03 -16.31 8.80
C GLU A 235 -1.06 -14.78 9.07
N GLU A 236 -1.75 -14.37 10.13
CA GLU A 236 -1.70 -12.99 10.64
C GLU A 236 -0.30 -12.69 11.21
N VAL A 237 0.40 -11.71 10.64
CA VAL A 237 1.80 -11.45 10.97
C VAL A 237 2.21 -10.01 10.69
N ILE A 238 3.20 -9.52 11.45
CA ILE A 238 3.93 -8.30 11.10
C ILE A 238 5.20 -8.74 10.37
N LEU A 239 5.23 -8.51 9.05
CA LEU A 239 6.39 -8.81 8.22
C LEU A 239 7.33 -7.60 8.22
N PHE A 240 8.59 -7.82 8.57
CA PHE A 240 9.61 -6.79 8.49
C PHE A 240 10.52 -7.04 7.29
N GLY A 241 10.95 -5.96 6.62
CA GLY A 241 11.99 -6.01 5.60
C GLY A 241 12.83 -4.75 5.60
N ASP A 242 14.09 -4.90 5.21
CA ASP A 242 15.07 -3.81 5.13
C ASP A 242 15.39 -3.54 3.68
N ILE A 243 15.33 -2.26 3.28
CA ILE A 243 15.59 -1.85 1.91
C ILE A 243 16.70 -0.80 1.87
N ASP A 244 17.46 -0.78 0.78
CA ASP A 244 18.48 0.23 0.49
C ASP A 244 18.15 0.94 -0.82
N LEU A 245 17.84 2.24 -0.73
CA LEU A 245 17.50 3.07 -1.88
C LEU A 245 18.65 3.22 -2.88
N LYS A 246 19.91 3.01 -2.46
CA LYS A 246 21.05 3.01 -3.37
C LYS A 246 20.92 1.92 -4.43
N LEU A 247 20.30 0.78 -4.10
CA LEU A 247 20.09 -0.31 -5.05
C LEU A 247 19.24 0.14 -6.24
N VAL A 248 18.28 1.04 -6.04
CA VAL A 248 17.47 1.59 -7.12
C VAL A 248 18.35 2.34 -8.12
N ASP A 249 19.24 3.19 -7.62
CA ASP A 249 20.14 3.99 -8.46
C ASP A 249 21.17 3.11 -9.19
N ASP A 250 21.70 2.10 -8.50
CA ASP A 250 22.64 1.13 -9.08
C ASP A 250 21.98 0.33 -10.22
N VAL A 251 20.75 -0.15 -10.02
CA VAL A 251 20.00 -0.92 -11.03
C VAL A 251 19.64 -0.05 -12.24
N ARG A 252 19.16 1.18 -12.01
CA ARG A 252 18.84 2.15 -13.08
C ARG A 252 20.07 2.54 -13.90
N THR A 253 21.23 2.65 -13.25
CA THR A 253 22.51 2.89 -13.94
C THR A 253 22.95 1.68 -14.78
N ARG A 254 22.74 0.47 -14.26
CA ARG A 254 23.16 -0.78 -14.93
C ARG A 254 22.31 -1.12 -16.15
N ILE A 255 21.00 -0.89 -16.07
CA ILE A 255 20.06 -1.10 -17.18
C ILE A 255 19.23 0.19 -17.32
N PRO A 256 19.61 1.14 -18.19
CA PRO A 256 18.98 2.46 -18.28
C PRO A 256 17.65 2.42 -19.07
N VAL A 257 16.70 1.59 -18.63
CA VAL A 257 15.45 1.31 -19.37
C VAL A 257 14.63 2.56 -19.66
N PHE A 258 14.75 3.61 -18.83
CA PHE A 258 14.02 4.86 -19.01
C PHE A 258 14.60 5.73 -20.12
N GLU A 259 15.91 5.71 -20.31
CA GLU A 259 16.61 6.40 -21.40
C GLU A 259 16.37 5.69 -22.74
N ASP A 260 16.30 4.35 -22.71
CA ASP A 260 16.06 3.51 -23.88
C ASP A 260 14.61 3.54 -24.40
N ARG A 261 13.70 4.21 -23.68
CA ARG A 261 12.30 4.38 -24.10
C ARG A 261 12.22 5.13 -25.44
N ARG A 262 11.17 4.85 -26.20
CA ARG A 262 10.80 5.59 -27.41
C ARG A 262 9.41 6.23 -27.29
N PRO A 263 9.22 7.27 -26.45
CA PRO A 263 7.92 7.90 -26.21
C PRO A 263 7.24 8.47 -27.46
N GLN A 264 8.00 8.72 -28.53
CA GLN A 264 7.47 9.15 -29.82
C GLN A 264 6.71 8.04 -30.58
N LEU A 265 6.84 6.78 -30.17
CA LEU A 265 6.21 5.62 -30.82
C LEU A 265 5.00 5.08 -30.08
N TYR A 266 4.86 5.40 -28.79
CA TYR A 266 3.78 4.94 -27.93
C TYR A 266 3.45 6.01 -26.91
N ASN A 267 2.15 6.20 -26.65
CA ASN A 267 1.63 7.14 -25.68
C ASN A 267 1.11 6.39 -24.45
#